data_AF-A0A8T7IAA4-F1
#
_entry.id   AF-A0A8T7IAA4-F1
#
_cell.length_a   1.000
_cell.length_b   1.000
_cell.length_c   1.000
_cell.angle_alpha   90.00
_cell.angle_beta   90.00
_cell.angle_gamma   90.00
#
_symmetry.space_group_name_H-M   'P 1'
#
loop_
_entity.id
_entity.type
_entity.pdbx_description
1 polymer ?
#
loop_
_entity_poly.entity_id
_entity_poly.type
_entity_poly.pdbx_seq_one_letter_code
_entity_poly.pdbx_strand_id
1 'polypeptide(L)'
;MLAKKWWVLILGTVTAAVAMNAVIAKEFSLSVNGKPVIKIEAEKEKDFDRDEFKRYMKKHGYDYESHYRANRKLRERLYRLELAVMQLQESVYELQMSDIHKQPEQQFTCLFRTKHRGTFMGFGLSKLEAEGNAIAKCEAKEGDFWCKGTVSCDSN
;
A
#
# COMPACT_ATOMS: atom_id res chain seq x y z
N MET A 1 -37.64 -24.06 -17.05
CA MET A 1 -37.23 -24.62 -15.74
C MET A 1 -35.76 -24.22 -15.53
N LEU A 2 -35.46 -23.11 -14.86
CA LEU A 2 -35.28 -22.93 -13.40
C LEU A 2 -33.98 -23.54 -12.85
N ALA A 3 -32.93 -22.71 -12.76
CA ALA A 3 -31.96 -22.62 -11.66
C ALA A 3 -31.12 -21.36 -11.88
N LYS A 4 -31.50 -20.20 -11.32
CA LYS A 4 -31.07 -19.65 -10.01
C LYS A 4 -29.54 -19.59 -9.85
N LYS A 5 -28.91 -18.41 -9.94
CA LYS A 5 -28.75 -17.34 -8.92
C LYS A 5 -27.72 -17.69 -7.83
N TRP A 6 -26.80 -16.74 -7.60
CA TRP A 6 -25.71 -16.65 -6.59
C TRP A 6 -24.35 -17.06 -7.20
N TRP A 7 -23.35 -16.21 -7.37
CA TRP A 7 -22.82 -15.23 -6.42
C TRP A 7 -22.64 -13.82 -6.99
N VAL A 8 -22.93 -12.87 -6.11
CA VAL A 8 -22.74 -11.43 -6.19
C VAL A 8 -21.46 -11.11 -5.40
N LEU A 9 -20.78 -10.02 -5.76
CA LEU A 9 -19.68 -9.33 -5.06
C LEU A 9 -18.24 -9.79 -5.36
N ILE A 10 -17.64 -9.20 -6.39
CA ILE A 10 -16.32 -8.59 -6.21
C ILE A 10 -16.53 -7.08 -6.37
N LEU A 11 -16.58 -6.43 -5.21
CA LEU A 11 -16.62 -4.98 -5.06
C LEU A 11 -15.44 -4.35 -5.80
N GLY A 12 -15.75 -3.40 -6.68
CA GLY A 12 -14.77 -2.49 -7.22
C GLY A 12 -14.20 -1.59 -6.13
N THR A 13 -12.90 -1.67 -5.91
CA THR A 13 -12.14 -0.63 -5.23
C THR A 13 -11.70 0.38 -6.29
N VAL A 14 -12.63 1.27 -6.68
CA VAL A 14 -12.22 2.53 -7.31
C VAL A 14 -11.63 3.37 -6.19
N THR A 15 -10.34 3.60 -6.33
CA THR A 15 -9.50 4.52 -5.57
C THR A 15 -10.22 5.81 -5.19
N ALA A 16 -10.62 5.91 -3.92
CA ALA A 16 -11.01 7.17 -3.27
C ALA A 16 -9.75 8.00 -2.96
N ALA A 17 -9.09 8.50 -4.00
CA ALA A 17 -7.91 9.34 -3.89
C ALA A 17 -8.04 10.62 -4.72
N VAL A 18 -9.25 11.20 -4.80
CA VAL A 18 -9.46 12.56 -5.33
C VAL A 18 -10.70 13.15 -4.65
N ALA A 19 -10.53 13.82 -3.50
CA ALA A 19 -11.58 14.74 -3.00
C ALA A 19 -11.18 15.64 -1.82
N MET A 20 -9.98 15.59 -1.24
CA MET A 20 -9.69 16.45 -0.07
C MET A 20 -9.34 17.91 -0.41
N ASN A 21 -9.13 18.27 -1.69
CA ASN A 21 -8.79 19.66 -2.09
C ASN A 21 -9.77 20.29 -3.10
N ALA A 22 -10.94 19.71 -3.33
CA ALA A 22 -11.92 20.23 -4.29
C ALA A 22 -13.30 20.43 -3.64
N VAL A 23 -13.36 21.12 -2.51
CA VAL A 23 -14.63 21.59 -1.93
C VAL A 23 -14.66 23.12 -1.96
N ILE A 24 -14.67 23.66 -3.19
CA ILE A 24 -15.07 25.04 -3.49
C ILE A 24 -16.01 25.02 -4.71
N ALA A 25 -16.90 24.04 -4.78
CA ALA A 25 -18.00 24.02 -5.74
C ALA A 25 -19.31 24.01 -4.96
N LYS A 26 -20.12 25.05 -5.15
CA LYS A 26 -21.39 25.28 -4.44
C LYS A 26 -22.46 24.22 -4.74
N GLU A 27 -22.22 23.34 -5.71
CA GLU A 27 -23.12 22.24 -6.05
C GLU A 27 -22.27 21.05 -6.52
N PHE A 28 -22.46 19.90 -5.88
CA PHE A 28 -21.89 18.64 -6.32
C PHE A 28 -23.02 17.74 -6.80
N SER A 29 -22.94 17.28 -8.05
CA SER A 29 -23.89 16.32 -8.61
C SER A 29 -23.16 15.05 -9.04
N LEU A 30 -23.54 13.92 -8.44
CA LEU A 30 -23.12 12.60 -8.88
C LEU A 30 -24.14 12.09 -9.90
N SER A 31 -23.67 11.84 -11.12
CA SER A 31 -24.48 11.17 -12.15
C SER A 31 -24.03 9.72 -12.29
N VAL A 32 -25.00 8.81 -12.28
CA VAL A 32 -24.78 7.40 -12.65
C VAL A 32 -25.65 7.16 -13.87
N ASN A 33 -25.04 6.74 -14.98
CA ASN A 33 -25.71 6.53 -16.27
C ASN A 33 -26.49 7.77 -16.77
N GLY A 34 -25.90 8.96 -16.65
CA GLY A 34 -26.46 10.20 -17.21
C GLY A 34 -27.71 10.73 -16.51
N LYS A 35 -28.12 10.13 -15.37
CA LYS A 35 -29.20 10.64 -14.52
C LYS A 35 -28.63 11.12 -13.18
N PRO A 36 -28.94 12.35 -12.72
CA PRO A 36 -28.51 12.83 -11.42
C PRO A 36 -29.30 12.09 -10.33
N VAL A 37 -28.62 11.39 -9.42
CA VAL A 37 -29.27 10.57 -8.39
C VAL A 37 -29.29 11.26 -7.02
N ILE A 38 -28.35 12.17 -6.75
CA ILE A 38 -28.26 12.85 -5.44
C ILE A 38 -27.89 14.31 -5.67
N LYS A 39 -28.73 15.22 -5.16
CA LYS A 39 -28.44 16.65 -5.08
C LYS A 39 -28.20 16.98 -3.60
N ILE A 40 -26.96 17.30 -3.25
CA ILE A 40 -26.60 17.73 -1.90
C ILE A 40 -26.51 19.26 -1.95
N GLU A 41 -27.49 19.93 -1.36
CA GLU A 41 -27.45 21.38 -1.16
C GLU A 41 -26.73 21.63 0.17
N ALA A 42 -25.47 22.04 0.09
CA ALA A 42 -24.78 22.56 1.26
C ALA A 42 -25.38 23.93 1.59
N GLU A 43 -26.11 24.04 2.70
CA GLU A 43 -26.51 25.35 3.24
C GLU A 43 -25.28 26.26 3.29
N LYS A 44 -25.45 27.51 2.81
CA LYS A 44 -24.41 28.52 2.90
C LYS A 44 -24.00 28.65 4.37
N GLU A 45 -22.82 28.13 4.69
CA GLU A 45 -22.20 28.28 5.98
C GLU A 45 -22.20 29.78 6.29
N LYS A 46 -22.99 30.20 7.30
CA LYS A 46 -23.01 31.60 7.71
C LYS A 46 -21.59 31.92 8.14
N ASP A 47 -20.98 32.93 7.51
CA ASP A 47 -19.63 33.35 7.83
C ASP A 47 -19.54 33.53 9.35
N PHE A 48 -18.70 32.71 9.99
CA PHE A 48 -18.53 32.73 11.43
C PHE A 48 -17.93 34.09 11.83
N ASP A 49 -18.77 34.98 12.37
CA ASP A 49 -18.31 36.26 12.88
C ASP A 49 -17.53 36.04 14.19
N ARG A 50 -16.20 36.01 14.02
CA ARG A 50 -15.24 35.80 15.10
C ARG A 50 -15.38 36.86 16.20
N ASP A 51 -15.80 38.08 15.88
CA ASP A 51 -15.86 39.18 16.85
C ASP A 51 -17.19 39.21 17.60
N GLU A 52 -18.29 38.74 17.00
CA GLU A 52 -19.52 38.43 17.73
C GLU A 52 -19.30 37.30 18.74
N PHE A 53 -18.66 36.21 18.31
CA PHE A 53 -18.37 35.07 19.19
C PHE A 53 -17.48 35.48 20.38
N LYS A 54 -16.43 36.28 20.15
CA LYS A 54 -15.58 36.81 21.24
C LYS A 54 -16.38 37.65 22.24
N ARG A 55 -17.26 38.54 21.77
CA ARG A 55 -18.11 39.37 22.64
C ARG A 55 -19.05 38.51 23.48
N TYR A 56 -19.67 37.50 22.86
CA TYR A 56 -20.54 36.55 23.56
C TYR A 56 -19.78 35.81 24.67
N MET A 57 -18.61 35.26 24.38
CA MET A 57 -17.80 34.52 25.35
C MET A 57 -17.30 35.40 26.51
N LYS A 58 -16.86 36.63 26.19
CA LYS A 58 -16.44 37.61 27.21
C LYS A 58 -17.59 37.98 28.16
N LYS A 59 -18.81 38.11 27.65
CA LYS A 59 -20.02 38.38 28.47
C LYS A 59 -20.31 37.24 29.45
N HIS A 60 -19.99 36.00 29.09
CA HIS A 60 -20.19 34.82 29.94
C HIS A 60 -19.00 34.56 30.88
N GLY A 61 -18.08 35.52 31.02
CA GLY A 61 -16.92 35.41 31.91
C GLY A 61 -15.84 34.45 31.41
N TYR A 62 -15.94 33.98 30.17
CA TYR A 62 -14.97 33.06 29.59
C TYR A 62 -13.83 33.86 28.95
N ASP A 63 -12.73 34.03 29.67
CA ASP A 63 -11.53 34.66 29.12
C ASP A 63 -10.73 33.65 28.29
N TYR A 64 -11.03 33.65 26.99
CA TYR A 64 -10.39 32.78 26.01
C TYR A 64 -8.87 32.94 26.01
N GLU A 65 -8.33 34.15 26.22
CA GLU A 65 -6.88 34.36 26.22
C GLU A 65 -6.21 33.70 27.43
N SER A 66 -6.79 33.84 28.63
CA SER A 66 -6.26 33.19 29.83
C SER A 66 -6.27 31.67 29.72
N HIS A 67 -7.37 31.09 29.24
CA HIS A 67 -7.49 29.64 29.03
C HIS A 67 -6.59 29.13 27.91
N TYR A 68 -6.45 29.90 26.83
CA TYR A 68 -5.54 29.57 25.73
C TYR A 68 -4.09 29.54 26.23
N ARG A 69 -3.68 30.54 27.03
CA ARG A 69 -2.33 30.60 27.61
C ARG A 69 -2.10 29.48 28.62
N ALA A 70 -3.07 29.21 29.50
CA ALA A 70 -2.99 28.13 30.49
C ALA A 70 -2.86 26.75 29.81
N ASN A 71 -3.57 26.54 28.70
CA ASN A 71 -3.59 25.27 27.97
C ASN A 71 -2.48 25.13 26.93
N ARG A 72 -1.59 26.12 26.77
CA ARG A 72 -0.48 26.05 25.79
C ARG A 72 0.38 24.81 25.99
N LYS A 73 0.79 24.52 27.23
CA LYS A 73 1.59 23.34 27.57
C LYS A 73 0.86 22.03 27.28
N LEU A 74 -0.46 22.01 27.48
CA LEU A 74 -1.27 20.84 27.19
C LEU A 74 -1.34 20.58 25.68
N ARG A 75 -1.54 21.63 24.88
CA ARG A 75 -1.53 21.53 23.41
C ARG A 75 -0.18 21.11 22.86
N GLU A 76 0.91 21.65 23.41
CA GLU A 76 2.27 21.25 23.03
C GLU A 76 2.51 19.75 23.32
N ARG A 77 2.02 19.24 24.47
CA ARG A 77 2.09 17.81 24.79
C ARG A 77 1.24 16.97 23.85
N LEU A 78 0.03 17.42 23.56
CA LEU A 78 -0.90 16.73 22.67
C LEU A 78 -0.32 16.64 21.25
N TYR A 79 0.23 17.74 20.73
CA TYR A 79 0.92 17.77 19.45
C TYR A 79 2.12 16.81 19.40
N ARG A 80 2.93 16.74 20.46
CA ARG A 80 4.04 15.77 20.54
C ARG A 80 3.55 14.32 20.54
N LEU A 81 2.43 14.04 21.20
CA LEU A 81 1.83 12.71 21.22
C LEU A 81 1.27 12.35 19.85
N GLU A 82 0.57 13.26 19.18
CA GLU A 82 0.08 13.06 17.80
C GLU A 82 1.23 12.74 16.85
N LEU A 83 2.34 13.48 16.94
CA LEU A 83 3.52 13.26 16.11
C LEU A 83 4.16 11.89 16.37
N ALA A 84 4.25 11.48 17.65
CA ALA A 84 4.78 10.17 18.03
C ALA A 84 3.89 9.03 17.54
N VAL A 85 2.56 9.20 17.59
CA VAL A 85 1.60 8.22 17.06
C VAL A 85 1.75 8.06 15.56
N MET A 86 1.91 9.16 14.82
CA MET A 86 2.15 9.10 13.37
C MET A 86 3.42 8.32 13.04
N GLN A 87 4.53 8.59 13.73
CA GLN A 87 5.80 7.88 13.53
C GLN A 87 5.67 6.38 13.84
N LEU A 88 4.95 6.03 14.91
CA LEU A 88 4.66 4.64 15.24
C LEU A 88 3.83 3.95 14.15
N GLN A 89 2.78 4.60 13.65
CA GLN A 89 1.95 4.06 12.58
C GLN A 89 2.76 3.85 11.29
N GLU A 90 3.63 4.78 10.93
CA GLU A 90 4.53 4.67 9.78
C GLU A 90 5.48 3.48 9.94
N SER A 91 6.12 3.34 11.11
CA SER A 91 7.02 2.21 11.37
C SER A 91 6.32 0.84 11.34
N VAL A 92 5.10 0.76 11.86
CA VAL A 92 4.30 -0.48 11.81
C VAL A 92 3.91 -0.81 10.38
N TYR A 93 3.54 0.20 9.59
CA TYR A 93 3.23 0.01 8.18
C TYR A 93 4.45 -0.49 7.40
N GLU A 94 5.62 0.11 7.59
CA GLU A 94 6.87 -0.34 6.96
C GLU A 94 7.20 -1.79 7.30
N LEU A 95 7.08 -2.18 8.58
CA LEU A 95 7.31 -3.56 9.00
C LEU A 95 6.32 -4.52 8.36
N GLN A 96 5.02 -4.19 8.37
CA GLN A 96 3.99 -5.01 7.73
C GLN A 96 4.21 -5.15 6.22
N MET A 97 4.59 -4.07 5.54
CA MET A 97 4.90 -4.11 4.11
C MET A 97 6.17 -4.93 3.83
N SER A 98 7.18 -4.85 4.70
CA SER A 98 8.43 -5.61 4.54
C SER A 98 8.22 -7.12 4.65
N ASP A 99 7.25 -7.57 5.45
CA ASP A 99 6.93 -8.98 5.59
C ASP A 99 6.01 -9.50 4.47
N ILE A 100 5.20 -8.64 3.85
CA ILE A 100 4.37 -9.00 2.67
C ILE A 100 5.25 -9.28 1.43
N HIS A 101 6.43 -8.67 1.33
CA HIS A 101 7.36 -8.91 0.23
C HIS A 101 8.30 -10.12 0.40
N LYS A 102 8.28 -10.80 1.55
CA LYS A 102 8.98 -12.09 1.72
C LYS A 102 8.11 -13.26 1.28
N GLN A 103 7.56 -13.21 0.07
CA GLN A 103 7.25 -14.49 -0.58
C GLN A 103 8.59 -15.23 -0.74
N PRO A 104 8.67 -16.53 -0.41
CA PRO A 104 9.87 -17.28 -0.75
C PRO A 104 10.06 -17.14 -2.25
N GLU A 105 11.12 -16.44 -2.66
CA GLU A 105 11.46 -16.32 -4.07
C GLU A 105 11.60 -17.75 -4.59
N GLN A 106 10.70 -18.13 -5.51
CA GLN A 106 10.61 -19.48 -6.04
C GLN A 106 11.97 -19.84 -6.63
N GLN A 107 12.73 -20.67 -5.92
CA GLN A 107 14.12 -20.93 -6.28
C GLN A 107 14.16 -22.20 -7.12
N PHE A 108 14.58 -22.06 -8.36
CA PHE A 108 14.78 -23.18 -9.26
C PHE A 108 16.14 -23.80 -9.00
N THR A 109 16.15 -25.12 -8.86
CA THR A 109 17.38 -25.91 -8.80
C THR A 109 17.44 -26.80 -10.03
N CYS A 110 18.47 -26.62 -10.84
CA CYS A 110 18.72 -27.43 -12.04
C CYS A 110 19.94 -28.32 -11.84
N LEU A 111 19.78 -29.59 -12.19
CA LEU A 111 20.82 -30.61 -12.22
C LEU A 111 21.18 -30.90 -13.67
N PHE A 112 22.43 -30.63 -14.04
CA PHE A 112 23.01 -30.94 -15.34
C PHE A 112 23.83 -32.22 -15.26
N ARG A 113 23.37 -33.28 -15.91
CA ARG A 113 24.06 -34.58 -15.94
C ARG A 113 24.89 -34.72 -17.21
N THR A 114 26.20 -34.87 -17.04
CA THR A 114 27.12 -35.21 -18.13
C THR A 114 27.30 -36.73 -18.21
N LYS A 115 27.57 -37.26 -19.41
CA LYS A 115 27.73 -38.71 -19.62
C LYS A 115 28.95 -39.32 -18.91
N HIS A 116 29.98 -38.52 -18.64
CA HIS A 116 31.29 -39.03 -18.18
C HIS A 116 31.88 -38.26 -16.98
N ARG A 117 31.37 -37.08 -16.61
CA ARG A 117 32.00 -36.17 -15.65
C ARG A 117 31.12 -35.84 -14.43
N GLY A 118 30.01 -36.57 -14.26
CA GLY A 118 29.12 -36.42 -13.11
C GLY A 118 28.01 -35.38 -13.32
N THR A 119 27.48 -34.88 -12.19
CA THR A 119 26.32 -33.97 -12.16
C THR A 119 26.71 -32.61 -11.61
N PHE A 120 26.29 -31.54 -12.28
CA PHE A 120 26.51 -30.15 -11.88
C PHE A 120 25.18 -29.53 -11.46
N MET A 121 25.20 -28.63 -10.49
CA MET A 121 23.99 -28.02 -9.92
C MET A 121 24.03 -26.50 -10.05
N GLY A 122 22.98 -25.94 -10.64
CA GLY A 122 22.76 -24.51 -10.77
C GLY A 122 21.49 -24.09 -10.03
N PHE A 123 21.55 -22.89 -9.45
CA PHE A 123 20.43 -22.26 -8.76
C PHE A 123 20.07 -20.96 -9.45
N GLY A 124 18.81 -20.55 -9.43
CA GLY A 124 18.36 -19.30 -10.02
C GLY A 124 16.92 -18.98 -9.67
N LEU A 125 16.50 -17.75 -9.93
CA LEU A 125 15.12 -17.27 -9.72
C LEU A 125 14.20 -17.70 -10.87
N SER A 126 14.79 -18.10 -11.99
CA SER A 126 14.09 -18.69 -13.12
C SER A 126 14.74 -20.00 -13.53
N LYS A 127 13.94 -20.88 -14.16
CA LYS A 127 14.44 -22.15 -14.72
C LYS A 127 15.63 -21.94 -15.67
N LEU A 128 15.57 -20.92 -16.51
CA LEU A 128 16.60 -20.63 -17.52
C LEU A 128 17.91 -20.14 -16.87
N GLU A 129 17.80 -19.32 -15.83
CA GLU A 129 18.96 -18.87 -15.05
C GLU A 129 19.62 -20.03 -14.30
N ALA A 130 18.83 -20.88 -13.64
CA ALA A 130 19.33 -22.05 -12.94
C ALA A 130 20.01 -23.05 -13.91
N GLU A 131 19.47 -23.23 -15.11
CA GLU A 131 20.04 -24.05 -16.18
C GLU A 131 21.36 -23.46 -16.70
N GLY A 132 21.39 -22.17 -17.04
CA GLY A 132 22.60 -21.47 -17.46
C GLY A 132 23.71 -21.57 -16.41
N ASN A 133 23.36 -21.42 -15.13
CA ASN A 133 24.30 -21.57 -14.02
C ASN A 133 24.82 -23.01 -13.86
N ALA A 134 24.00 -24.02 -14.15
CA ALA A 134 24.44 -25.42 -14.11
C ALA A 134 25.41 -25.75 -15.26
N ILE A 135 25.14 -25.23 -16.45
CA ILE A 135 25.99 -25.42 -17.64
C ILE A 135 27.30 -24.64 -17.50
N ALA A 136 27.25 -23.37 -17.08
CA ALA A 136 28.45 -22.56 -16.85
C ALA A 136 29.40 -23.20 -15.82
N LYS A 137 28.85 -23.85 -14.77
CA LYS A 137 29.65 -24.62 -13.81
C LYS A 137 30.30 -25.86 -14.41
N CYS A 138 29.66 -26.49 -15.39
CA CYS A 138 30.28 -27.57 -16.14
C CYS A 138 31.41 -27.02 -17.02
N GLU A 139 31.14 -25.98 -17.81
CA GLU A 139 32.12 -25.39 -18.73
C GLU A 139 33.36 -24.90 -18.01
N ALA A 140 33.19 -24.28 -16.84
CA ALA A 140 34.29 -23.81 -16.00
C ALA A 140 35.18 -24.94 -15.45
N LYS A 141 34.65 -26.16 -15.29
CA LYS A 141 35.39 -27.29 -14.71
C LYS A 141 35.95 -28.25 -15.76
N GLU A 142 35.16 -28.56 -16.78
CA GLU A 142 35.45 -29.64 -17.74
C GLU A 142 35.68 -29.11 -19.16
N GLY A 143 35.32 -27.86 -19.44
CA GLY A 143 35.36 -27.26 -20.79
C GLY A 143 34.14 -27.62 -21.64
N ASP A 144 33.81 -26.72 -22.56
CA ASP A 144 32.60 -26.74 -23.40
C ASP A 144 32.38 -28.07 -24.17
N PHE A 145 33.48 -28.69 -24.61
CA PHE A 145 33.44 -29.97 -25.34
C PHE A 145 32.75 -31.10 -24.54
N TRP A 146 32.89 -31.11 -23.22
CA TRP A 146 32.37 -32.17 -22.34
C TRP A 146 31.00 -31.85 -21.74
N CYS A 147 30.50 -30.62 -21.94
CA CYS A 147 29.26 -30.13 -21.38
C CYS A 147 28.08 -30.30 -22.34
N LYS A 148 27.96 -31.50 -22.93
CA LYS A 148 26.79 -31.93 -23.70
C LYS A 148 26.02 -32.99 -22.92
N GLY A 149 24.95 -32.56 -22.26
CA GLY A 149 24.23 -33.37 -21.29
C GLY A 149 22.73 -33.07 -21.23
N THR A 150 22.04 -33.70 -20.29
CA THR A 150 20.62 -33.46 -20.03
C THR A 150 20.46 -32.64 -18.75
N VAL A 151 19.57 -31.64 -18.80
CA VAL A 151 19.21 -30.79 -17.66
C VAL A 151 17.87 -31.25 -17.10
N SER A 152 17.79 -31.43 -15.78
CA SER A 152 16.53 -31.61 -15.05
C SER A 152 16.40 -30.48 -14.05
N CYS A 153 15.25 -29.80 -14.00
CA CYS A 153 15.03 -28.67 -13.11
C CYS A 153 13.77 -28.87 -12.27
N ASP A 154 13.90 -28.64 -10.97
CA ASP A 154 12.80 -28.65 -10.01
C ASP A 154 12.67 -27.26 -9.37
N SER A 155 11.44 -26.84 -9.11
CA SER A 155 11.13 -25.63 -8.33
C SER A 155 10.93 -26.01 -6.88
N ASN A 156 11.68 -25.39 -5.97
CA ASN A 156 11.40 -25.43 -4.53
C ASN A 156 10.42 -24.32 -4.12
#